data_AF-A0A7C3NWL8-F1
#
_entry.id   AF-A0A7C3NWL8-F1
#
_cell.length_a   1.000
_cell.length_b   1.000
_cell.length_c   1.000
_cell.angle_alpha   90.00
_cell.angle_beta   90.00
_cell.angle_gamma   90.00
#
_symmetry.space_group_name_H-M   'P 1'
#
loop_
_entity.id
_entity.type
_entity.pdbx_description
1 polymer ?
#
loop_
_entity_poly.entity_id
_entity_poly.type
_entity_poly.pdbx_seq_one_letter_code
_entity_poly.pdbx_strand_id
1 'polypeptide(L)'
;MCPPGSLHDRMVKDWEFVRSYTLKDGYLFLALMADGGIYEFEPLGGSKAAAPNSRVASTGPIEYECMGAGAGNDTIMATFYKTAPALVLVERANRTRPAFQVPAASGAKYEGQDLMFWDARGEALLTWSAVELKCKRR
;
A
#
# COMPACT_ATOMS: atom_id res chain seq x y z
N MET A 1 -28.34 0.48 -7.73
CA MET A 1 -28.31 0.66 -6.26
C MET A 1 -28.59 -0.68 -5.62
N CYS A 2 -27.90 -1.05 -4.56
CA CYS A 2 -28.13 -2.31 -3.85
C CYS A 2 -29.48 -2.28 -3.13
N PRO A 3 -30.15 -3.44 -2.91
CA PRO A 3 -31.42 -3.48 -2.18
C PRO A 3 -31.27 -3.00 -0.72
N PRO A 4 -32.33 -2.42 -0.11
CA PRO A 4 -32.34 -2.06 1.31
C PRO A 4 -32.02 -3.28 2.20
N GLY A 5 -31.18 -3.08 3.22
CA GLY A 5 -30.74 -4.15 4.12
C GLY A 5 -29.59 -4.99 3.57
N SER A 6 -29.07 -4.65 2.37
CA SER A 6 -27.78 -5.17 1.91
C SER A 6 -26.65 -4.71 2.84
N LEU A 7 -25.54 -5.46 2.85
CA LEU A 7 -24.34 -5.11 3.63
C LEU A 7 -23.80 -3.72 3.29
N HIS A 8 -24.11 -3.21 2.09
CA HIS A 8 -23.74 -1.88 1.64
C HIS A 8 -24.15 -0.78 2.62
N ASP A 9 -25.41 -0.76 3.05
CA ASP A 9 -25.94 0.31 3.92
C ASP A 9 -25.21 0.33 5.27
N ARG A 10 -24.94 -0.87 5.80
CA ARG A 10 -24.18 -1.04 7.04
C ARG A 10 -22.72 -0.60 6.86
N MET A 11 -22.06 -1.04 5.80
CA MET A 11 -20.66 -0.71 5.51
C MET A 11 -20.45 0.80 5.35
N VAL A 12 -21.38 1.51 4.67
CA VAL A 12 -21.32 2.98 4.52
C VAL A 12 -21.43 3.67 5.88
N LYS A 13 -22.33 3.21 6.74
CA LYS A 13 -22.48 3.74 8.11
C LYS A 13 -21.25 3.44 8.97
N ASP A 14 -20.68 2.25 8.84
CA ASP A 14 -19.57 1.81 9.66
C ASP A 14 -18.22 2.44 9.24
N TRP A 15 -18.16 3.05 8.05
CA TRP A 15 -16.92 3.55 7.44
C TRP A 15 -16.16 4.56 8.29
N GLU A 16 -16.88 5.45 8.99
CA GLU A 16 -16.28 6.44 9.90
C GLU A 16 -15.61 5.84 11.14
N PHE A 17 -15.91 4.56 11.43
CA PHE A 17 -15.35 3.84 12.57
C PHE A 17 -14.14 2.98 12.20
N VAL A 18 -13.73 2.90 10.92
CA VAL A 18 -12.51 2.19 10.51
C VAL A 18 -11.29 2.87 11.12
N ARG A 19 -10.42 2.10 11.78
CA ARG A 19 -9.20 2.63 12.44
C ARG A 19 -7.91 2.06 11.92
N SER A 20 -7.93 0.82 11.49
CA SER A 20 -6.76 0.17 10.94
C SER A 20 -7.18 -0.77 9.83
N TYR A 21 -6.20 -1.07 8.98
CA TYR A 21 -6.33 -2.08 7.96
C TYR A 21 -5.13 -3.01 8.03
N THR A 22 -5.32 -4.24 7.57
CA THR A 22 -4.23 -5.20 7.32
C THR A 22 -4.39 -5.76 5.92
N LEU A 23 -3.29 -5.78 5.18
CA LEU A 23 -3.18 -6.50 3.90
C LEU A 23 -2.37 -7.77 4.14
N LYS A 24 -2.96 -8.93 3.87
CA LYS A 24 -2.32 -10.24 4.07
C LYS A 24 -2.82 -11.23 3.02
N ASP A 25 -1.89 -11.89 2.33
CA ASP A 25 -2.20 -12.92 1.32
C ASP A 25 -3.20 -12.44 0.24
N GLY A 26 -3.17 -11.13 -0.07
CA GLY A 26 -4.11 -10.48 -1.00
C GLY A 26 -5.45 -10.06 -0.41
N TYR A 27 -5.76 -10.46 0.83
CA TYR A 27 -6.97 -10.06 1.55
C TYR A 27 -6.79 -8.69 2.21
N LEU A 28 -7.88 -7.91 2.24
CA LEU A 28 -7.98 -6.67 3.01
C LEU A 28 -8.88 -6.89 4.22
N PHE A 29 -8.34 -6.61 5.40
CA PHE A 29 -9.07 -6.60 6.66
C PHE A 29 -9.22 -5.15 7.12
N LEU A 30 -10.44 -4.68 7.37
CA LEU A 30 -10.71 -3.36 7.96
C LEU A 30 -11.26 -3.55 9.38
N ALA A 31 -10.52 -3.07 10.38
CA ALA A 31 -10.95 -3.14 11.77
C ALA A 31 -11.68 -1.86 12.18
N LEU A 32 -12.86 -2.03 12.78
CA LEU A 32 -13.67 -0.94 13.31
C LEU A 32 -13.30 -0.64 14.78
N MET A 33 -13.65 0.56 15.26
CA MET A 33 -13.67 0.85 16.70
C MET A 33 -14.70 0.00 17.43
N ALA A 34 -14.45 -0.18 18.74
CA ALA A 34 -15.30 -0.95 19.65
C ALA A 34 -15.48 -2.40 19.17
N ASP A 35 -16.58 -3.04 19.58
CA ASP A 35 -16.92 -4.42 19.21
C ASP A 35 -17.55 -4.51 17.81
N GLY A 36 -17.28 -3.52 16.94
CA GLY A 36 -17.85 -3.42 15.59
C GLY A 36 -17.41 -4.55 14.65
N GLY A 37 -16.34 -5.26 15.01
CA GLY A 37 -15.80 -6.40 14.26
C GLY A 37 -14.83 -5.98 13.16
N ILE A 38 -14.62 -6.90 12.21
CA ILE A 38 -13.68 -6.75 11.11
C ILE A 38 -14.41 -7.07 9.81
N TYR A 39 -14.29 -6.18 8.82
CA TYR A 39 -14.68 -6.49 7.45
C TYR A 39 -13.53 -7.20 6.74
N GLU A 40 -13.82 -8.32 6.10
CA GLU A 40 -12.88 -9.08 5.27
C GLU A 40 -13.27 -8.96 3.80
N PHE A 41 -12.31 -8.61 2.96
CA PHE A 41 -12.47 -8.52 1.51
C PHE A 41 -11.53 -9.53 0.85
N GLU A 42 -12.12 -10.40 0.03
CA GLU A 42 -11.38 -11.36 -0.78
C GLU A 42 -10.55 -10.67 -1.88
N PRO A 43 -9.42 -11.25 -2.29
CA PRO A 43 -8.66 -10.74 -3.43
C PRO A 43 -9.51 -10.83 -4.69
N LEU A 44 -9.46 -9.77 -5.50
CA LEU A 44 -9.95 -9.83 -6.88
C LEU A 44 -9.07 -10.84 -7.61
N GLY A 45 -9.57 -12.07 -7.82
CA GLY A 45 -8.80 -13.25 -8.22
C GLY A 45 -7.74 -13.01 -9.30
N GLY A 46 -6.61 -13.74 -9.19
CA GLY A 46 -5.30 -13.55 -9.84
C GLY A 46 -5.19 -13.48 -11.37
N SER A 47 -6.11 -12.81 -12.04
CA SER A 47 -5.82 -12.14 -13.30
C SER A 47 -5.15 -10.82 -12.94
N LYS A 48 -3.86 -10.67 -13.28
CA LYS A 48 -3.11 -9.41 -13.34
C LYS A 48 -4.09 -8.26 -13.40
N ALA A 49 -4.33 -7.60 -12.25
CA ALA A 49 -5.51 -6.77 -12.01
C ALA A 49 -5.86 -6.05 -13.31
N ALA A 50 -6.89 -6.53 -14.02
CA ALA A 50 -7.30 -5.91 -15.27
C ALA A 50 -7.57 -4.50 -14.86
N ALA A 51 -6.69 -3.58 -15.31
CA ALA A 51 -6.40 -2.33 -14.61
C ALA A 51 -7.72 -1.85 -14.05
N PRO A 52 -7.94 -1.94 -12.70
CA PRO A 52 -9.20 -1.50 -12.17
C PRO A 52 -9.39 -0.11 -12.77
N ASN A 53 -10.61 0.26 -13.15
CA ASN A 53 -10.92 1.65 -13.44
C ASN A 53 -10.74 2.44 -12.14
N SER A 54 -9.51 2.49 -11.66
CA SER A 54 -9.01 3.24 -10.54
C SER A 54 -9.22 4.64 -11.02
N ARG A 55 -10.26 5.26 -10.46
CA ARG A 55 -10.53 6.68 -10.67
C ARG A 55 -9.38 7.53 -10.13
N VAL A 56 -8.47 6.92 -9.38
CA VAL A 56 -7.22 7.51 -8.93
C VAL A 56 -6.15 7.23 -9.98
N ALA A 57 -5.64 8.29 -10.60
CA ALA A 57 -4.52 8.20 -11.53
C ALA A 57 -3.28 7.63 -10.82
N SER A 58 -2.60 6.69 -11.47
CA SER A 58 -1.45 5.98 -10.91
C SER A 58 -0.25 5.96 -11.87
N THR A 59 0.94 5.69 -11.34
CA THR A 59 2.18 5.49 -12.09
C THR A 59 2.90 4.28 -11.51
N GLY A 60 3.24 3.32 -12.39
CA GLY A 60 3.83 2.03 -12.01
C GLY A 60 2.99 0.84 -12.45
N PRO A 61 3.30 -0.37 -11.95
CA PRO A 61 4.30 -0.64 -10.92
C PRO A 61 5.73 -0.48 -11.47
N ILE A 62 6.59 0.24 -10.74
CA ILE A 62 8.02 0.43 -11.06
C ILE A 62 8.83 -0.59 -10.27
N GLU A 63 9.72 -1.30 -10.97
CA GLU A 63 10.63 -2.29 -10.37
C GLU A 63 11.87 -1.58 -9.79
N TYR A 64 12.25 -1.95 -8.56
CA TYR A 64 13.50 -1.53 -7.95
C TYR A 64 14.29 -2.75 -7.49
N GLU A 65 15.59 -2.76 -7.81
CA GLU A 65 16.54 -3.74 -7.30
C GLU A 65 17.14 -3.20 -6.00
N CYS A 66 16.95 -3.92 -4.90
CA CYS A 66 17.34 -3.55 -3.55
C CYS A 66 18.47 -4.44 -3.02
N MET A 67 19.41 -3.82 -2.31
CA MET A 67 20.50 -4.51 -1.61
C MET A 67 20.40 -4.22 -0.11
N GLY A 68 20.34 -5.29 0.69
CA GLY A 68 20.35 -5.20 2.16
C GLY A 68 21.74 -5.46 2.75
N ALA A 69 21.95 -5.04 4.00
CA ALA A 69 23.22 -5.18 4.72
C ALA A 69 23.63 -6.64 5.07
N GLY A 70 23.04 -7.65 4.43
CA GLY A 70 23.29 -9.07 4.72
C GLY A 70 22.34 -10.07 4.06
N ALA A 71 21.31 -9.60 3.36
CA ALA A 71 20.46 -10.41 2.49
C ALA A 71 20.82 -10.08 1.03
N GLY A 72 20.82 -11.08 0.15
CA GLY A 72 21.14 -10.94 -1.27
C GLY A 72 20.22 -9.94 -2.00
N ASN A 73 20.36 -9.86 -3.32
CA ASN A 73 19.53 -8.98 -4.13
C ASN A 73 18.04 -9.30 -3.90
N ASP A 74 17.27 -8.25 -3.62
CA ASP A 74 15.84 -8.29 -3.39
C ASP A 74 15.15 -7.36 -4.39
N THR A 75 13.90 -7.63 -4.73
CA THR A 75 13.16 -6.81 -5.69
C THR A 75 11.87 -6.34 -5.05
N ILE A 76 11.57 -5.06 -5.24
CA ILE A 76 10.29 -4.48 -4.83
C ILE A 76 9.58 -3.87 -6.03
N MET A 77 8.26 -3.82 -5.96
CA MET A 77 7.42 -3.10 -6.91
C MET A 77 6.77 -1.91 -6.20
N ALA A 78 6.92 -0.70 -6.74
CA ALA A 78 6.27 0.50 -6.22
C ALA A 78 5.23 1.04 -7.20
N THR A 79 3.99 1.24 -6.73
CA THR A 79 2.93 1.90 -7.50
C THR A 79 2.52 3.18 -6.81
N PHE A 80 2.64 4.30 -7.51
CA PHE A 80 2.33 5.63 -6.99
C PHE A 80 0.92 6.04 -7.41
N TYR A 81 0.14 6.61 -6.50
CA TYR A 81 -1.24 7.03 -6.72
C TYR A 81 -1.39 8.52 -6.39
N LYS A 82 -2.11 9.24 -7.27
CA LYS A 82 -2.44 10.67 -7.10
C LYS A 82 -3.63 10.84 -6.14
N THR A 83 -3.43 10.48 -4.88
CA THR A 83 -4.37 10.76 -3.77
C THR A 83 -3.96 12.03 -3.03
N ALA A 84 -4.79 12.48 -2.07
CA ALA A 84 -4.46 13.57 -1.16
C ALA A 84 -4.49 13.05 0.30
N PRO A 85 -3.32 12.84 0.96
CA PRO A 85 -1.94 12.97 0.43
C PRO A 85 -1.58 11.88 -0.58
N ALA A 86 -0.52 12.08 -1.38
CA ALA A 86 -0.10 11.10 -2.38
C ALA A 86 0.33 9.78 -1.73
N LEU A 87 0.03 8.65 -2.38
CA LEU A 87 0.20 7.31 -1.84
C LEU A 87 1.20 6.52 -2.69
N VAL A 88 2.05 5.72 -2.05
CA VAL A 88 2.78 4.64 -2.71
C VAL A 88 2.35 3.30 -2.10
N LEU A 89 2.08 2.31 -2.95
CA LEU A 89 1.99 0.91 -2.55
C LEU A 89 3.31 0.23 -2.88
N VAL A 90 4.01 -0.26 -1.86
CA VAL A 90 5.26 -1.03 -2.02
C VAL A 90 4.97 -2.49 -1.77
N GLU A 91 5.20 -3.32 -2.78
CA GLU A 91 5.08 -4.77 -2.71
C GLU A 91 6.46 -5.43 -2.63
N ARG A 92 6.63 -6.28 -1.62
CA ARG A 92 7.84 -7.05 -1.34
C ARG A 92 7.45 -8.41 -0.77
N ALA A 93 7.91 -9.50 -1.39
CA ALA A 93 7.67 -10.88 -0.94
C ALA A 93 6.19 -11.16 -0.57
N ASN A 94 5.26 -10.87 -1.49
CA ASN A 94 3.80 -11.01 -1.33
C ASN A 94 3.17 -10.19 -0.20
N ARG A 95 3.87 -9.18 0.32
CA ARG A 95 3.31 -8.21 1.26
C ARG A 95 3.27 -6.85 0.60
N THR A 96 2.11 -6.22 0.63
CA THR A 96 1.92 -4.85 0.16
C THR A 96 1.78 -3.94 1.37
N ARG A 97 2.62 -2.91 1.44
CA ARG A 97 2.54 -1.86 2.45
C ARG A 97 2.28 -0.51 1.78
N PRO A 98 1.20 0.19 2.15
CA PRO A 98 1.00 1.57 1.75
C PRO A 98 1.87 2.52 2.58
N ALA A 99 2.28 3.62 1.96
CA ALA A 99 2.90 4.75 2.64
C ALA A 99 2.44 6.07 1.99
N PHE A 100 2.20 7.08 2.82
CA PHE A 100 1.72 8.38 2.38
C PHE A 100 2.85 9.40 2.33
N GLN A 101 2.79 10.29 1.35
CA GLN A 101 3.81 11.31 1.17
C GLN A 101 3.85 12.24 2.38
N VAL A 102 5.06 12.46 2.90
CA VAL A 102 5.35 13.40 3.99
C VAL A 102 6.29 14.51 3.50
N PRO A 103 6.32 15.68 4.15
CA PRO A 103 7.29 16.72 3.84
C PRO A 103 8.73 16.19 3.93
N ALA A 104 9.56 16.53 2.93
CA ALA A 104 10.97 16.16 2.87
C ALA A 104 11.81 17.29 2.25
N ALA A 105 13.07 17.39 2.66
CA ALA A 105 13.99 18.42 2.17
C ALA A 105 14.37 18.23 0.70
N SER A 106 14.36 16.98 0.20
CA SER A 106 14.65 16.66 -1.20
C SER A 106 14.01 15.33 -1.59
N GLY A 107 13.62 15.18 -2.86
CA GLY A 107 12.98 13.94 -3.33
C GLY A 107 11.57 13.76 -2.78
N ALA A 108 11.02 12.55 -2.92
CA ALA A 108 9.69 12.20 -2.45
C ALA A 108 9.79 11.14 -1.36
N LYS A 109 9.47 11.52 -0.11
CA LYS A 109 9.45 10.62 1.04
C LYS A 109 8.02 10.20 1.36
N TYR A 110 7.85 8.91 1.60
CA TYR A 110 6.59 8.29 1.97
C TYR A 110 6.78 7.51 3.26
N GLU A 111 5.86 7.67 4.21
CA GLU A 111 5.88 6.96 5.49
C GLU A 111 4.55 6.23 5.73
N GLY A 112 4.65 5.04 6.30
CA GLY A 112 3.54 4.17 6.63
C GLY A 112 3.92 3.20 7.74
N GLN A 113 3.02 2.28 8.06
CA GLN A 113 3.28 1.29 9.10
C GLN A 113 4.40 0.35 8.66
N ASP A 114 5.48 0.31 9.45
CA ASP A 114 6.70 -0.48 9.21
C ASP A 114 7.31 -0.26 7.81
N LEU A 115 7.06 0.90 7.21
CA LEU A 115 7.51 1.26 5.87
C LEU A 115 7.94 2.73 5.85
N MET A 116 9.16 2.97 5.40
CA MET A 116 9.59 4.28 4.90
C MET A 116 10.18 4.07 3.50
N PHE A 117 9.70 4.83 2.52
CA PHE A 117 10.21 4.78 1.15
C PHE A 117 10.57 6.20 0.71
N TRP A 118 11.82 6.43 0.36
CA TRP A 118 12.30 7.74 -0.07
C TRP A 118 12.97 7.65 -1.44
N ASP A 119 12.28 8.16 -2.47
CA ASP A 119 12.80 8.22 -3.84
C ASP A 119 13.51 9.56 -4.07
N ALA A 120 14.77 9.49 -4.50
CA ALA A 120 15.58 10.63 -4.90
C ALA A 120 16.44 10.28 -6.12
N ARG A 121 16.08 10.85 -7.29
CA ARG A 121 16.90 10.84 -8.52
C ARG A 121 17.25 9.43 -9.04
N GLY A 122 16.30 8.49 -9.01
CA GLY A 122 16.50 7.14 -9.56
C GLY A 122 17.12 6.14 -8.58
N GLU A 123 17.44 6.60 -7.37
CA GLU A 123 17.75 5.77 -6.22
C GLU A 123 16.62 5.91 -5.18
N ALA A 124 16.39 4.87 -4.40
CA ALA A 124 15.44 4.89 -3.31
C ALA A 124 16.03 4.26 -2.04
N LEU A 125 15.72 4.87 -0.90
CA LEU A 125 15.97 4.27 0.41
C LEU A 125 14.68 3.65 0.92
N LEU A 126 14.72 2.35 1.25
CA LEU A 126 13.59 1.61 1.78
C LEU A 126 13.92 1.14 3.20
N THR A 127 13.07 1.48 4.16
CA THR A 127 13.04 0.82 5.47
C THR A 127 11.82 -0.08 5.55
N TRP A 128 12.01 -1.39 5.74
CA TRP A 128 10.95 -2.39 5.83
C TRP A 128 11.07 -3.18 7.13
N SER A 129 10.13 -2.98 8.06
CA SER A 129 10.21 -3.57 9.42
C SER A 129 11.56 -3.28 10.11
N ALA A 130 11.99 -2.02 10.09
CA ALA A 130 13.28 -1.54 10.62
C ALA A 130 14.55 -2.03 9.89
N VAL A 131 14.44 -2.80 8.81
CA VAL A 131 15.58 -3.16 7.96
C VAL A 131 15.73 -2.15 6.84
N GLU A 132 16.90 -1.53 6.73
CA GLU A 132 17.24 -0.59 5.66
C GLU A 132 17.78 -1.31 4.42
N LEU A 133 17.30 -0.89 3.25
CA LEU A 133 17.66 -1.39 1.94
C LEU A 133 17.93 -0.21 1.01
N LYS A 134 19.04 -0.30 0.27
CA LYS A 134 19.35 0.66 -0.80
C LYS A 134 18.83 0.09 -2.11
N CYS A 135 17.95 0.83 -2.76
CA CYS A 135 17.25 0.40 -3.94
C CYS A 135 17.61 1.28 -5.13
N LYS A 136 17.74 0.68 -6.30
CA LYS A 136 17.97 1.37 -7.56
C LYS A 136 16.81 1.08 -8.50
N ARG A 137 16.27 2.13 -9.11
CA ARG A 137 15.24 1.98 -10.13
C ARG A 137 15.82 1.27 -11.35
N ARG A 138 15.08 0.27 -11.84
CA ARG A 138 15.42 -0.44 -13.08
C ARG A 138 14.90 0.27 -14.32
#